data_AF-A0A418VHF7-F1
#
_entry.id   AF-A0A418VHF7-F1
#
_cell.length_a   1.000
_cell.length_b   1.000
_cell.length_c   1.000
_cell.angle_alpha   90.00
_cell.angle_beta   90.00
_cell.angle_gamma   90.00
#
_symmetry.space_group_name_H-M   'P 1'
#
loop_
_entity.id
_entity.type
_entity.pdbx_description
1 polymer ?
#
loop_
_entity_poly.entity_id
_entity_poly.type
_entity_poly.pdbx_seq_one_letter_code
_entity_poly.pdbx_strand_id
1 'polypeptide(L)'
;MKTLVLTFFISLGQAAASSTTCTALRLPSTWEVISTAYGDVTGDGQAECVLSVWRPWRDWPIARWATGATPVINNHDAGGRSSHIVVLKPLGKRQYREVWVGSALFQPASQVTILPSGRLRVTETTYKGGPHALGTAVTEWAWTGFGFSRVSQRMVTWQLK
;
A
#
# COMPACT_ATOMS: atom_id res chain seq x y z
N MET A 1 -24.81 -9.79 -46.54
CA MET A 1 -24.02 -10.01 -45.31
C MET A 1 -24.32 -8.86 -44.35
N LYS A 2 -24.89 -9.13 -43.17
CA LYS A 2 -25.22 -8.12 -42.16
C LYS A 2 -24.06 -8.02 -41.17
N THR A 3 -23.41 -6.86 -41.10
CA THR A 3 -22.35 -6.59 -40.12
C THR A 3 -23.00 -6.22 -38.79
N LEU A 4 -22.76 -7.04 -37.77
CA LEU A 4 -23.15 -6.80 -36.39
C LEU A 4 -22.10 -5.87 -35.76
N VAL A 5 -22.48 -4.67 -35.35
CA VAL A 5 -21.60 -3.76 -34.60
C VAL A 5 -21.76 -4.05 -33.12
N LEU A 6 -20.73 -4.63 -32.51
CA LEU A 6 -20.67 -4.86 -31.06
C LEU A 6 -20.18 -3.57 -30.38
N THR A 7 -21.08 -2.85 -29.71
CA THR A 7 -20.72 -1.66 -28.92
C THR A 7 -20.17 -2.12 -27.56
N PHE A 8 -18.85 -2.04 -27.39
CA PHE A 8 -18.22 -2.19 -26.08
C PHE A 8 -18.43 -0.92 -25.25
N PHE A 9 -19.23 -1.00 -24.19
CA PHE A 9 -19.25 0.02 -23.15
C PHE A 9 -18.04 -0.17 -22.24
N ILE A 10 -17.00 0.61 -22.45
CA ILE A 10 -15.89 0.73 -21.50
C ILE A 10 -16.38 1.64 -20.36
N SER A 11 -16.70 1.05 -19.21
CA SER A 11 -17.02 1.82 -17.99
C SER A 11 -15.72 2.36 -17.38
N LEU A 12 -15.27 3.53 -17.84
CA LEU A 12 -14.05 4.22 -17.38
C LEU A 12 -14.26 5.08 -16.12
N GLY A 13 -15.40 4.98 -15.43
CA GLY A 13 -15.86 6.04 -14.53
C GLY A 13 -15.50 5.95 -13.05
N GLN A 14 -15.09 4.79 -12.50
CA GLN A 14 -15.12 4.58 -11.04
C GLN A 14 -13.76 4.57 -10.32
N ALA A 15 -12.65 4.44 -11.06
CA ALA A 15 -11.31 4.39 -10.46
C ALA A 15 -10.74 5.78 -10.10
N ALA A 16 -11.08 6.82 -10.86
CA ALA A 16 -10.44 8.15 -10.72
C ALA A 16 -11.00 9.02 -9.59
N ALA A 17 -12.31 8.93 -9.28
CA ALA A 17 -12.91 9.70 -8.18
C ALA A 17 -12.45 9.20 -6.79
N SER A 18 -12.16 7.90 -6.68
CA SER A 18 -11.85 7.21 -5.44
C SER A 18 -10.44 7.49 -4.89
N SER A 19 -9.46 7.75 -5.77
CA SER A 19 -8.09 8.13 -5.36
C SER A 19 -8.01 9.55 -4.81
N THR A 20 -8.92 10.45 -5.22
CA THR A 20 -8.95 11.85 -4.77
C THR A 20 -9.20 11.94 -3.26
N THR A 21 -10.02 11.06 -2.69
CA THR A 21 -10.30 10.99 -1.25
C THR A 21 -9.03 10.82 -0.43
N CYS A 22 -8.15 9.91 -0.85
CA CYS A 22 -6.93 9.60 -0.10
C CYS A 22 -5.87 10.68 -0.25
N THR A 23 -5.72 11.25 -1.45
CA THR A 23 -4.77 12.34 -1.71
C THR A 23 -5.16 13.64 -1.00
N ALA A 24 -6.45 13.84 -0.69
CA ALA A 24 -6.91 15.04 0.02
C ALA A 24 -6.54 15.05 1.52
N LEU A 25 -6.17 13.91 2.11
CA LEU A 25 -5.87 13.79 3.53
C LEU A 25 -4.66 14.65 3.94
N ARG A 26 -4.73 15.27 5.12
CA ARG A 26 -3.61 16.02 5.69
C ARG A 26 -2.68 15.08 6.46
N LEU A 27 -1.70 14.51 5.77
CA LEU A 27 -0.72 13.58 6.33
C LEU A 27 0.49 14.31 6.94
N PRO A 28 1.32 13.64 7.77
CA PRO A 28 2.58 14.20 8.26
C PRO A 28 3.50 14.61 7.10
N SER A 29 4.11 15.79 7.18
CA SER A 29 4.99 16.32 6.12
C SER A 29 6.23 15.46 5.84
N THR A 30 6.64 14.65 6.82
CA THR A 30 7.76 13.70 6.67
C THR A 30 7.40 12.44 5.87
N TRP A 31 6.14 12.25 5.53
CA TRP A 31 5.69 11.10 4.75
C TRP A 31 5.64 11.46 3.27
N GLU A 32 6.27 10.63 2.46
CA GLU A 32 6.12 10.65 1.01
C GLU A 32 5.13 9.55 0.65
N VAL A 33 3.99 9.92 0.07
CA VAL A 33 2.98 8.96 -0.38
C VAL A 33 3.40 8.45 -1.75
N ILE A 34 3.63 7.15 -1.87
CA ILE A 34 4.07 6.51 -3.10
C ILE A 34 2.87 6.05 -3.93
N SER A 35 1.90 5.43 -3.27
CA SER A 35 0.71 4.90 -3.92
C SER A 35 -0.47 4.92 -2.95
N THR A 36 -1.69 5.05 -3.50
CA THR A 36 -2.93 5.06 -2.72
C THR A 36 -3.97 4.16 -3.35
N ALA A 37 -4.79 3.53 -2.52
CA ALA A 37 -5.97 2.79 -2.90
C ALA A 37 -7.12 3.12 -1.95
N TYR A 38 -8.35 3.13 -2.47
CA TYR A 38 -9.54 3.41 -1.70
C TYR A 38 -10.54 2.24 -1.84
N GLY A 39 -10.96 1.67 -0.72
CA GLY A 39 -11.83 0.50 -0.69
C GLY A 39 -11.92 -0.13 0.69
N ASP A 40 -12.92 -0.98 0.91
CA ASP A 40 -13.10 -1.70 2.17
C ASP A 40 -12.09 -2.86 2.26
N VAL A 41 -10.98 -2.60 2.94
CA VAL A 41 -9.91 -3.59 3.16
C VAL A 41 -10.12 -4.34 4.48
N THR A 42 -10.92 -3.78 5.38
CA THR A 42 -11.15 -4.34 6.72
C THR A 42 -12.35 -5.29 6.77
N GLY A 43 -13.25 -5.21 5.78
CA GLY A 43 -14.49 -5.96 5.72
C GLY A 43 -15.58 -5.40 6.63
N ASP A 44 -15.46 -4.15 7.08
CA ASP A 44 -16.42 -3.51 8.00
C ASP A 44 -17.57 -2.79 7.28
N GLY A 45 -17.59 -2.83 5.95
CA GLY A 45 -18.59 -2.21 5.10
C GLY A 45 -18.35 -0.73 4.81
N GLN A 46 -17.26 -0.12 5.30
CA GLN A 46 -16.89 1.25 4.92
C GLN A 46 -15.46 1.32 4.37
N ALA A 47 -15.26 2.07 3.30
CA ALA A 47 -13.96 2.11 2.64
C ALA A 47 -12.87 2.83 3.47
N GLU A 48 -11.65 2.32 3.38
CA GLU A 48 -10.42 2.93 3.88
C GLU A 48 -9.57 3.49 2.76
N CYS A 49 -8.71 4.45 3.13
CA CYS A 49 -7.53 4.80 2.37
C CYS A 49 -6.36 3.93 2.79
N VAL A 50 -5.90 3.09 1.87
CA VAL A 50 -4.66 2.31 2.02
C VAL A 50 -3.55 3.04 1.28
N LEU A 51 -2.47 3.37 1.99
CA LEU A 51 -1.33 4.11 1.46
C LEU A 51 -0.09 3.23 1.51
N SER A 52 0.70 3.22 0.44
CA SER A 52 2.14 2.95 0.56
C SER A 52 2.86 4.27 0.80
N VAL A 53 3.66 4.33 1.86
CA VAL A 53 4.41 5.54 2.23
C VAL A 53 5.88 5.24 2.47
N TRP A 54 6.72 6.22 2.13
CA TRP A 54 8.12 6.29 2.51
C TRP A 54 8.30 7.35 3.59
N ARG A 55 8.87 7.00 4.75
CA ARG A 55 9.00 7.92 5.88
C ARG A 55 10.25 7.59 6.71
N PRO A 56 10.69 8.46 7.64
CA PRO A 56 11.80 8.13 8.52
C PRO A 56 11.57 6.80 9.25
N TRP A 57 12.58 5.94 9.24
CA TRP A 57 12.54 4.65 9.92
C TRP A 57 12.43 4.82 11.42
N ARG A 58 11.66 3.94 12.05
CA ARG A 58 11.54 3.82 13.49
C ARG A 58 11.44 2.36 13.86
N ASP A 59 12.12 2.01 14.95
CA ASP A 59 12.03 0.68 15.52
C ASP A 59 10.65 0.41 16.14
N TRP A 60 10.36 -0.85 16.43
CA TRP A 60 9.18 -1.23 17.18
C TRP A 60 9.17 -0.55 18.54
N PRO A 61 8.03 0.00 18.99
CA PRO A 61 7.94 0.59 20.33
C PRO A 61 8.35 -0.38 21.44
N ILE A 62 8.18 -1.69 21.22
CA ILE A 62 8.56 -2.73 22.19
C ILE A 62 10.06 -2.97 22.29
N ALA A 63 10.85 -2.48 21.33
CA ALA A 63 12.32 -2.59 21.36
C ALA A 63 12.92 -1.98 22.63
N ARG A 64 12.26 -0.99 23.24
CA ARG A 64 12.72 -0.34 24.48
C ARG A 64 12.82 -1.28 25.69
N TRP A 65 12.20 -2.46 25.62
CA TRP A 65 12.28 -3.49 26.67
C TRP A 65 12.99 -4.76 26.20
N ALA A 66 13.52 -4.77 24.96
CA ALA A 66 14.28 -5.88 24.41
C ALA A 66 15.78 -5.60 24.53
N THR A 67 16.57 -6.65 24.75
CA THR A 67 18.04 -6.56 24.80
C THR A 67 18.70 -6.79 23.43
N GLY A 68 17.92 -7.16 22.41
CA GLY A 68 18.40 -7.47 21.07
C GLY A 68 17.74 -6.62 19.99
N ALA A 69 18.32 -6.67 18.78
CA ALA A 69 17.79 -5.98 17.61
C ALA A 69 16.43 -6.56 17.20
N THR A 70 15.53 -5.69 16.74
CA THR A 70 14.24 -6.15 16.22
C THR A 70 14.38 -6.70 14.80
N PRO A 71 13.40 -7.49 14.33
CA PRO A 71 13.38 -7.99 12.96
C PRO A 71 13.36 -6.91 11.87
N VAL A 72 13.10 -5.64 12.22
CA VAL A 72 12.98 -4.53 11.27
C VAL A 72 14.17 -3.57 11.30
N ILE A 73 15.22 -3.88 12.08
CA ILE A 73 16.38 -3.00 12.30
C ILE A 73 17.05 -2.53 11.00
N ASN A 74 17.07 -3.38 9.98
CA ASN A 74 17.70 -3.10 8.68
C ASN A 74 16.70 -2.76 7.57
N ASN A 75 15.42 -2.57 7.91
CA ASN A 75 14.36 -2.32 6.92
C ASN A 75 14.29 -0.83 6.57
N HIS A 76 15.39 -0.26 6.08
CA HIS A 76 15.46 1.12 5.64
C HIS A 76 16.52 1.31 4.55
N ASP A 77 16.40 2.40 3.80
CA ASP A 77 17.42 2.81 2.84
C ASP A 77 18.64 3.47 3.52
N ALA A 78 19.64 3.82 2.71
CA ALA A 78 20.84 4.52 3.17
C ALA A 78 20.56 5.93 3.74
N GLY A 79 19.38 6.50 3.43
CA GLY A 79 18.91 7.77 3.98
C GLY A 79 18.11 7.61 5.28
N GLY A 80 18.02 6.39 5.83
CA GLY A 80 17.27 6.10 7.04
C GLY A 80 15.75 6.20 6.87
N ARG A 81 15.24 6.04 5.65
CA ARG A 81 13.79 6.00 5.37
C ARG A 81 13.33 4.59 5.09
N SER A 82 12.11 4.28 5.50
CA SER A 82 11.50 2.96 5.36
C SER A 82 10.14 3.03 4.67
N SER A 83 9.79 1.91 4.03
CA SER A 83 8.49 1.72 3.39
C SER A 83 7.48 1.14 4.38
N HIS A 84 6.24 1.62 4.31
CA HIS A 84 5.15 1.18 5.18
C HIS A 84 3.83 1.10 4.40
N ILE A 85 2.96 0.17 4.80
CA ILE A 85 1.53 0.23 4.48
C ILE A 85 0.79 0.90 5.64
N VAL A 86 -0.13 1.80 5.31
CA VAL A 86 -0.96 2.53 6.26
C VAL A 86 -2.42 2.41 5.86
N VAL A 87 -3.29 2.13 6.81
CA VAL A 87 -4.74 2.04 6.64
C VAL A 87 -5.40 3.15 7.45
N LEU A 88 -6.10 4.05 6.76
CA LEU A 88 -6.75 5.22 7.34
C LEU A 88 -8.24 5.21 7.01
N LYS A 89 -9.08 5.56 7.99
CA LYS A 89 -10.50 5.84 7.76
C LYS A 89 -10.67 7.34 7.52
N PRO A 90 -11.09 7.81 6.33
CA PRO A 90 -11.37 9.23 6.11
C PRO A 90 -12.53 9.69 6.99
N LEU A 91 -12.41 10.88 7.60
CA LEU A 91 -13.45 11.50 8.42
C LEU A 91 -14.08 12.73 7.74
N GLY A 92 -13.71 12.99 6.48
CA GLY A 92 -14.03 14.24 5.78
C GLY A 92 -13.14 15.40 6.19
N LYS A 93 -13.27 16.55 5.50
CA LYS A 93 -12.48 17.78 5.75
C LYS A 93 -10.96 17.52 5.86
N ARG A 94 -10.43 16.60 5.05
CA ARG A 94 -9.01 16.19 5.02
C ARG A 94 -8.51 15.50 6.31
N GLN A 95 -9.40 15.14 7.23
CA GLN A 95 -9.11 14.42 8.46
C GLN A 95 -9.25 12.91 8.29
N TYR A 96 -8.60 12.16 9.16
CA TYR A 96 -8.66 10.71 9.18
C TYR A 96 -8.51 10.16 10.59
N ARG A 97 -8.99 8.93 10.78
CA ARG A 97 -8.64 8.05 11.91
C ARG A 97 -7.63 7.02 11.44
N GLU A 98 -6.56 6.83 12.18
CA GLU A 98 -5.64 5.71 11.95
C GLU A 98 -6.35 4.40 12.31
N VAL A 99 -6.46 3.50 11.34
CA VAL A 99 -6.93 2.12 11.59
C VAL A 99 -5.74 1.24 11.91
N TRP A 100 -4.66 1.38 11.12
CA TRP A 100 -3.42 0.64 11.31
C TRP A 100 -2.26 1.28 10.57
N VAL A 101 -1.07 1.25 11.19
CA VAL A 101 0.19 1.63 10.56
C VAL A 101 1.16 0.48 10.70
N GLY A 102 1.58 -0.08 9.57
CA GLY A 102 2.55 -1.16 9.54
C GLY A 102 3.93 -0.73 10.02
N SER A 103 4.68 -1.70 10.52
CA SER A 103 6.12 -1.55 10.74
C SER A 103 6.87 -1.41 9.42
N ALA A 104 8.16 -1.08 9.50
CA ALA A 104 9.01 -0.99 8.31
C ALA A 104 9.01 -2.33 7.56
N LEU A 105 8.61 -2.29 6.29
CA LEU A 105 8.51 -3.48 5.45
C LEU A 105 9.90 -4.00 5.08
N PHE A 106 10.03 -5.32 5.05
CA PHE A 106 11.24 -5.98 4.55
C PHE A 106 11.41 -5.75 3.04
N GLN A 107 10.34 -5.97 2.26
CA GLN A 107 10.26 -5.58 0.86
C GLN A 107 9.41 -4.30 0.72
N PRO A 108 9.99 -3.19 0.26
CA PRO A 108 9.24 -1.97 0.03
C PRO A 108 8.08 -2.11 -0.95
N ALA A 109 7.00 -1.34 -0.73
CA ALA A 109 5.84 -1.30 -1.60
C ALA A 109 5.89 -0.08 -2.55
N SER A 110 5.92 -0.31 -3.86
CA SER A 110 5.85 0.76 -4.87
C SER A 110 4.43 1.02 -5.39
N GLN A 111 3.53 0.05 -5.25
CA GLN A 111 2.13 0.22 -5.62
C GLN A 111 1.20 -0.58 -4.70
N VAL A 112 0.02 -0.04 -4.44
CA VAL A 112 -1.07 -0.74 -3.74
C VAL A 112 -2.37 -0.67 -4.54
N THR A 113 -3.11 -1.77 -4.54
CA THR A 113 -4.47 -1.86 -5.12
C THR A 113 -5.34 -2.73 -4.22
N ILE A 114 -6.58 -2.32 -3.98
CA ILE A 114 -7.56 -3.15 -3.27
C ILE A 114 -8.34 -3.95 -4.32
N LEU A 115 -8.35 -5.27 -4.16
CA LEU A 115 -9.09 -6.19 -5.02
C LEU A 115 -10.57 -6.23 -4.60
N PRO A 116 -11.51 -6.62 -5.48
CA PRO A 116 -12.93 -6.74 -5.14
C PRO A 116 -13.22 -7.63 -3.92
N SER A 117 -12.34 -8.58 -3.62
CA SER A 117 -12.42 -9.43 -2.42
C SER A 117 -12.05 -8.73 -1.10
N GLY A 118 -11.66 -7.45 -1.12
CA GLY A 118 -11.09 -6.74 0.04
C GLY A 118 -9.61 -7.03 0.30
N ARG A 119 -9.00 -7.98 -0.43
CA ARG A 119 -7.56 -8.25 -0.38
C ARG A 119 -6.74 -7.10 -0.93
N LEU A 120 -5.58 -6.87 -0.32
CA LEU A 120 -4.60 -5.89 -0.78
C LEU A 120 -3.61 -6.56 -1.73
N ARG A 121 -3.47 -6.04 -2.94
CA ARG A 121 -2.37 -6.38 -3.85
C ARG A 121 -1.28 -5.32 -3.73
N VAL A 122 -0.05 -5.77 -3.56
CA VAL A 122 1.15 -4.93 -3.39
C VAL A 122 2.16 -5.27 -4.47
N THR A 123 2.64 -4.26 -5.18
CA THR A 123 3.85 -4.39 -6.01
C THR A 123 5.05 -4.06 -5.13
N GLU A 124 5.95 -5.04 -5.01
CA GLU A 124 7.13 -4.96 -4.16
C GLU A 124 8.35 -4.51 -4.96
N THR A 125 9.24 -3.76 -4.32
CA THR A 125 10.55 -3.36 -4.85
C THR A 125 11.63 -3.55 -3.78
N THR A 126 12.79 -2.91 -3.92
CA THR A 126 13.92 -3.01 -2.96
C THR A 126 14.35 -1.64 -2.47
N TYR A 127 14.92 -1.57 -1.26
CA TYR A 127 15.47 -0.31 -0.72
C TYR A 127 16.58 0.27 -1.59
N LYS A 128 17.36 -0.57 -2.28
CA LYS A 128 18.40 -0.13 -3.22
C LYS A 128 17.82 0.57 -4.45
N GLY A 129 16.66 0.13 -4.94
CA GLY A 129 15.96 0.77 -6.05
C GLY A 129 15.21 2.04 -5.65
N GLY A 130 14.77 2.11 -4.38
CA GLY A 130 14.01 3.24 -3.85
C GLY A 130 12.50 3.14 -4.15
N PRO A 131 11.72 4.15 -3.71
CA PRO A 131 10.25 4.09 -3.72
C PRO A 131 9.61 3.95 -5.10
N HIS A 132 10.26 4.49 -6.13
CA HIS A 132 9.72 4.57 -7.49
C HIS A 132 10.36 3.56 -8.45
N ALA A 133 11.13 2.59 -7.93
CA ALA A 133 11.73 1.55 -8.75
C ALA A 133 10.69 0.57 -9.31
N LEU A 134 11.07 -0.10 -10.41
CA LEU A 134 10.28 -1.18 -10.99
C LEU A 134 10.02 -2.29 -9.97
N GLY A 135 8.83 -2.88 -10.05
CA GLY A 135 8.42 -3.96 -9.18
C GLY A 135 9.24 -5.23 -9.44
N THR A 136 9.68 -5.90 -8.38
CA THR A 136 10.38 -7.20 -8.44
C THR A 136 9.46 -8.36 -8.13
N ALA A 137 8.36 -8.11 -7.41
CA ALA A 137 7.34 -9.10 -7.09
C ALA A 137 5.97 -8.44 -6.95
N VAL A 138 4.92 -9.25 -7.02
CA VAL A 138 3.56 -8.89 -6.64
C VAL A 138 3.11 -9.84 -5.54
N THR A 139 2.63 -9.28 -4.43
CA THR A 139 2.07 -10.03 -3.31
C THR A 139 0.61 -9.67 -3.08
N GLU A 140 -0.16 -10.64 -2.60
CA GLU A 140 -1.54 -10.42 -2.15
C GLU A 140 -1.64 -10.68 -0.67
N TRP A 141 -2.25 -9.77 0.08
CA TRP A 141 -2.38 -9.82 1.52
C TRP A 141 -3.85 -9.77 1.93
N ALA A 142 -4.17 -10.43 3.03
CA ALA A 142 -5.49 -10.42 3.64
C ALA A 142 -5.42 -9.73 5.01
N TRP A 143 -6.44 -8.93 5.31
CA TRP A 143 -6.60 -8.32 6.62
C TRP A 143 -6.89 -9.37 7.69
N THR A 144 -6.29 -9.21 8.87
CA THR A 144 -6.40 -10.17 9.99
C THR A 144 -7.09 -9.60 11.23
N GLY A 145 -7.55 -8.34 11.18
CA GLY A 145 -8.04 -7.61 12.35
C GLY A 145 -6.95 -6.82 13.09
N PHE A 146 -5.67 -7.16 12.89
CA PHE A 146 -4.53 -6.50 13.55
C PHE A 146 -3.41 -6.12 12.56
N GLY A 147 -3.65 -6.28 11.26
CA GLY A 147 -2.67 -6.06 10.20
C GLY A 147 -2.96 -6.94 8.99
N PHE A 148 -1.90 -7.27 8.27
CA PHE A 148 -1.98 -8.05 7.04
C PHE A 148 -1.16 -9.33 7.12
N SER A 149 -1.71 -10.42 6.60
CA SER A 149 -0.98 -11.66 6.33
C SER A 149 -0.82 -11.86 4.83
N ARG A 150 0.37 -12.27 4.39
CA ARG A 150 0.63 -12.58 2.98
C ARG A 150 -0.09 -13.88 2.58
N VAL A 151 -0.91 -13.79 1.56
CA VAL A 151 -1.68 -14.90 0.97
C VAL A 151 -0.90 -15.54 -0.18
N SER A 152 -0.30 -14.72 -1.05
CA SER A 152 0.48 -15.22 -2.18
C SER A 152 1.60 -14.25 -2.57
N GLN A 153 2.59 -14.78 -3.30
CA GLN A 153 3.68 -14.02 -3.89
C GLN A 153 4.02 -14.57 -5.27
N ARG A 154 4.28 -13.67 -6.22
CA ARG A 154 4.77 -14.00 -7.56
C ARG A 154 5.90 -13.06 -7.92
N MET A 155 7.02 -13.60 -8.39
CA MET A 155 8.12 -12.79 -8.92
C MET A 155 7.72 -12.18 -10.26
N VAL A 156 8.14 -10.94 -10.51
CA VAL A 156 7.94 -10.27 -11.80
C VAL A 156 9.18 -10.48 -12.66
N THR A 157 9.01 -11.14 -13.80
CA THR A 157 10.07 -11.25 -14.81
C THR A 157 9.84 -10.18 -15.86
N TRP A 158 10.67 -9.14 -15.86
CA TRP A 158 10.66 -8.14 -16.94
C TRP A 158 11.35 -8.74 -18.17
N GLN A 159 10.57 -8.99 -19.22
CA GLN A 159 11.16 -9.27 -20.53
C GLN A 159 11.53 -7.93 -21.17
N LEU A 160 12.83 -7.64 -21.21
CA LEU A 160 13.36 -6.56 -22.03
C LEU A 160 13.19 -6.98 -23.49
N LYS A 161 12.43 -6.19 -24.26
CA LYS A 161 12.36 -6.31 -25.72
C LYS A 161 13.50 -5.54 -26.34
#